data_AF-A0A5J4PSD7-F1
#
_entry.id   AF-A0A5J4PSD7-F1
#
_cell.length_a   1.000
_cell.length_b   1.000
_cell.length_c   1.000
_cell.angle_alpha   90.00
_cell.angle_beta   90.00
_cell.angle_gamma   90.00
#
_symmetry.space_group_name_H-M   'P 1'
#
loop_
_entity.id
_entity.type
_entity.pdbx_description
1 polymer ?
#
loop_
_entity_poly.entity_id
_entity_poly.type
_entity_poly.pdbx_seq_one_letter_code
_entity_poly.pdbx_strand_id
1 'polypeptide(L)'
;SVVYNKAAMAVDTHVFRVANRIGLTTNSKNPLTTEKELIKYIPAELVPIAHHWLILHGRYVCQARTPKCEECGLQLMCEDYMKKHGVRDEEDFQEQK
;
A
#
# COMPACT_ATOMS: atom_id res chain seq x y z
N SER A 1 -19.92 -4.47 -4.53
CA SER A 1 -20.97 -4.20 -5.52
C SER A 1 -20.36 -3.71 -6.81
N VAL A 2 -20.49 -4.54 -7.85
CA VAL A 2 -20.08 -4.28 -9.24
C VAL A 2 -21.30 -3.65 -9.92
N VAL A 3 -21.47 -2.32 -9.85
CA VAL A 3 -22.70 -1.66 -10.36
C VAL A 3 -22.44 -0.60 -11.43
N TYR A 4 -21.19 -0.23 -11.69
CA TYR A 4 -20.86 0.56 -12.87
C TYR A 4 -19.54 0.07 -13.43
N ASN A 5 -19.46 -0.10 -14.75
CA ASN A 5 -18.30 -0.56 -15.50
C ASN A 5 -17.15 0.47 -15.52
N LYS A 6 -17.00 1.23 -14.43
CA LYS A 6 -15.87 2.10 -14.13
C LYS A 6 -15.00 1.34 -13.13
N ALA A 7 -13.71 1.21 -13.44
CA ALA A 7 -12.70 0.76 -12.50
C ALA A 7 -12.60 1.78 -11.36
N ALA A 8 -13.49 1.69 -10.38
CA ALA A 8 -13.48 2.49 -9.17
C ALA A 8 -12.79 1.66 -8.08
N MET A 9 -11.73 2.21 -7.49
CA MET A 9 -11.05 1.58 -6.36
C MET A 9 -11.71 2.06 -5.08
N ALA A 10 -12.47 1.19 -4.42
CA ALA A 10 -12.98 1.52 -3.10
C ALA A 10 -11.80 1.67 -2.12
N VAL A 11 -11.62 2.87 -1.56
CA VAL A 11 -10.57 3.12 -0.56
C VAL A 11 -11.18 3.01 0.82
N ASP A 12 -10.91 1.90 1.51
CA ASP A 12 -11.25 1.73 2.93
C ASP A 12 -10.07 2.15 3.84
N THR A 13 -10.20 1.91 5.15
CA THR A 13 -9.15 2.26 6.12
C THR A 13 -7.88 1.41 5.98
N HIS A 14 -7.97 0.20 5.43
CA HIS A 14 -6.81 -0.66 5.15
C HIS A 14 -6.08 -0.17 3.91
N VAL A 15 -6.78 -0.01 2.79
CA VAL A 15 -6.26 0.49 1.52
C VAL A 15 -5.61 1.86 1.72
N PHE A 16 -6.31 2.79 2.38
CA PHE A 16 -5.78 4.13 2.66
C PHE A 16 -4.46 4.08 3.44
N ARG A 17 -4.41 3.27 4.51
CA ARG A 17 -3.19 3.15 5.34
C ARG A 17 -2.05 2.51 4.58
N VAL A 18 -2.31 1.40 3.88
CA VAL A 18 -1.28 0.64 3.16
C VAL A 18 -0.72 1.47 2.02
N ALA A 19 -1.57 2.11 1.23
CA ALA A 19 -1.14 2.96 0.12
C ALA A 19 -0.24 4.11 0.58
N ASN A 20 -0.60 4.79 1.68
CA ASN A 20 0.20 5.87 2.25
C ASN A 20 1.52 5.38 2.90
N ARG A 21 1.55 4.20 3.52
CA ARG A 21 2.77 3.67 4.15
C ARG A 21 3.79 3.16 3.13
N ILE A 22 3.30 2.45 2.11
CA ILE A 22 4.17 1.93 1.05
C ILE A 22 4.72 3.09 0.20
N GLY A 23 3.94 4.17 0.05
CA GLY A 23 4.27 5.28 -0.84
C GLY A 23 3.64 5.14 -2.23
N LEU A 24 2.55 4.36 -2.35
CA LEU A 24 1.77 4.28 -3.60
C LEU A 24 1.02 5.58 -3.91
N THR A 25 0.88 6.45 -2.91
CA THR A 25 0.20 7.75 -3.00
C THR A 25 1.08 8.86 -2.49
N THR A 26 1.10 9.99 -3.17
CA THR A 26 1.92 11.16 -2.83
C THR A 26 1.23 12.03 -1.79
N ASN A 27 1.28 11.63 -0.51
CA ASN A 27 0.67 12.36 0.61
C ASN A 27 -0.84 12.62 0.44
N SER A 28 -1.57 11.59 0.00
CA SER A 28 -3.03 11.68 -0.13
C SER A 28 -3.70 11.92 1.23
N LYS A 29 -4.34 13.08 1.38
CA LYS A 29 -4.99 13.49 2.65
C LYS A 29 -6.37 12.90 2.86
N ASN A 30 -7.01 12.38 1.81
CA ASN A 30 -8.35 11.84 1.90
C ASN A 30 -8.54 10.60 0.99
N PRO A 31 -9.57 9.76 1.25
CA PRO A 31 -9.81 8.56 0.45
C PRO A 31 -10.04 8.84 -1.03
N LEU A 32 -10.66 9.97 -1.38
CA LEU A 32 -10.94 10.34 -2.77
C LEU A 32 -9.67 10.67 -3.56
N THR A 33 -8.70 11.37 -2.97
CA THR A 33 -7.40 11.62 -3.62
C THR A 33 -6.62 10.32 -3.76
N THR A 34 -6.66 9.48 -2.73
CA THR A 34 -6.03 8.16 -2.74
C THR A 34 -6.57 7.30 -3.89
N GLU A 35 -7.90 7.26 -4.05
CA GLU A 35 -8.55 6.51 -5.14
C GLU A 35 -8.06 7.00 -6.51
N LYS A 36 -8.06 8.33 -6.73
CA LYS A 36 -7.63 8.91 -8.00
C LYS A 36 -6.17 8.62 -8.32
N GLU A 37 -5.28 8.68 -7.33
CA GLU A 37 -3.87 8.36 -7.51
C GLU A 37 -3.67 6.87 -7.80
N LEU A 38 -4.34 5.99 -7.06
CA LEU A 38 -4.24 4.54 -7.27
C LEU A 38 -4.75 4.14 -8.66
N ILE A 39 -5.90 4.66 -9.11
CA ILE A 39 -6.43 4.38 -10.45
C ILE A 39 -5.52 4.96 -11.56
N LYS A 40 -4.77 6.03 -11.28
CA LYS A 40 -3.83 6.62 -12.25
C LYS A 40 -2.65 5.70 -12.54
N TYR A 41 -2.16 4.96 -11.53
CA TYR A 41 -0.98 4.10 -11.65
C TYR A 41 -1.31 2.61 -11.82
N ILE A 42 -2.48 2.15 -11.38
CA ILE A 42 -2.91 0.76 -11.48
C ILE A 42 -3.78 0.59 -12.73
N PRO A 43 -3.43 -0.35 -13.64
CA PRO A 43 -4.27 -0.66 -14.80
C PRO A 43 -5.71 -1.00 -14.40
N ALA A 44 -6.69 -0.52 -15.17
CA ALA A 44 -8.11 -0.60 -14.83
C ALA A 44 -8.59 -2.05 -14.59
N GLU A 45 -8.03 -3.00 -15.34
CA GLU A 45 -8.29 -4.43 -15.22
C GLU A 45 -7.76 -5.03 -13.91
N LEU A 46 -6.72 -4.44 -13.33
CA LEU A 46 -6.13 -4.89 -12.07
C LEU A 46 -6.74 -4.19 -10.85
N VAL A 47 -7.46 -3.08 -11.02
CA VAL A 47 -8.04 -2.31 -9.90
C VAL A 47 -8.85 -3.16 -8.92
N PRO A 48 -9.78 -4.04 -9.35
CA PRO A 48 -10.54 -4.87 -8.41
C PRO A 48 -9.65 -5.86 -7.65
N ILE A 49 -8.62 -6.39 -8.31
CA ILE A 49 -7.70 -7.36 -7.71
C ILE A 49 -6.77 -6.66 -6.72
N ALA A 50 -6.18 -5.54 -7.14
CA ALA A 50 -5.31 -4.70 -6.31
C ALA A 50 -6.03 -4.21 -5.05
N HIS A 51 -7.32 -3.86 -5.15
CA HIS A 51 -8.13 -3.54 -3.98
C HIS A 51 -8.13 -4.66 -2.94
N HIS A 52 -8.35 -5.91 -3.35
CA HIS A 52 -8.31 -7.06 -2.42
C HIS A 52 -6.90 -7.29 -1.87
N TRP A 53 -5.85 -7.17 -2.69
CA TRP A 53 -4.46 -7.28 -2.21
C TRP A 53 -4.15 -6.27 -1.11
N LEU A 54 -4.51 -5.00 -1.32
CA LEU A 54 -4.28 -3.93 -0.35
C LEU A 54 -5.09 -4.13 0.94
N ILE A 55 -6.34 -4.60 0.85
CA ILE A 55 -7.15 -4.95 2.02
C ILE A 55 -6.52 -6.09 2.80
N LEU A 56 -6.21 -7.21 2.13
CA LEU A 56 -5.67 -8.41 2.78
C LEU A 56 -4.32 -8.10 3.42
N HIS A 57 -3.44 -7.40 2.70
CA HIS A 57 -2.16 -6.97 3.23
C HIS A 57 -2.34 -6.06 4.45
N GLY A 58 -3.22 -5.06 4.38
CA GLY A 58 -3.51 -4.16 5.50
C GLY A 58 -4.18 -4.85 6.68
N ARG A 59 -4.90 -5.96 6.47
CA ARG A 59 -5.56 -6.73 7.52
C ARG A 59 -4.60 -7.65 8.25
N TYR A 60 -3.75 -8.38 7.51
CA TYR A 60 -2.95 -9.46 8.08
C TYR A 60 -1.50 -9.06 8.37
N VAL A 61 -0.90 -8.20 7.55
CA VAL A 61 0.53 -7.84 7.62
C VAL A 61 0.73 -6.40 8.08
N CYS A 62 0.26 -5.42 7.30
CA CYS A 62 0.42 -3.99 7.58
C CYS A 62 -0.69 -3.46 8.52
N GLN A 63 -0.74 -4.04 9.71
CA GLN A 63 -1.69 -3.70 10.77
C GLN A 63 -1.49 -2.26 11.27
N ALA A 64 -2.56 -1.66 11.81
CA ALA A 64 -2.56 -0.25 12.19
C ALA A 64 -1.57 0.06 13.33
N ARG A 65 -1.55 -0.76 14.38
CA ARG A 65 -0.72 -0.54 15.58
C ARG A 65 0.65 -1.20 15.45
N THR A 66 0.69 -2.51 15.23
CA THR A 66 1.90 -3.33 15.20
C THR A 66 2.02 -4.01 13.83
N PRO A 67 2.47 -3.28 12.78
CA PRO A 67 2.68 -3.88 11.48
C PRO A 67 3.80 -4.94 11.55
N LYS A 68 3.58 -6.07 10.89
CA LYS A 68 4.56 -7.15 10.82
C LYS A 68 5.58 -6.88 9.70
N CYS A 69 6.37 -5.82 9.86
CA CYS A 69 7.32 -5.41 8.83
C CYS A 69 8.35 -6.50 8.52
N GLU A 70 8.80 -7.26 9.52
CA GLU A 70 9.79 -8.35 9.38
C GLU A 70 9.32 -9.49 8.46
N GLU A 71 8.00 -9.77 8.41
CA GLU A 71 7.39 -10.77 7.55
C GLU A 71 6.92 -10.19 6.19
N CYS A 72 7.08 -8.87 6.00
CA CYS A 72 6.54 -8.16 4.85
C CYS A 72 7.51 -8.19 3.65
N GLY A 73 7.15 -8.91 2.59
CA GLY A 73 7.95 -8.92 1.34
C GLY A 73 8.05 -7.59 0.58
N LEU A 74 7.46 -6.50 1.11
CA LEU A 74 7.49 -5.16 0.49
C LEU A 74 8.40 -4.19 1.26
N GLN A 75 9.23 -4.65 2.19
CA GLN A 75 10.12 -3.81 3.01
C GLN A 75 10.96 -2.82 2.17
N LEU A 76 11.64 -3.32 1.14
CA LEU A 76 12.50 -2.53 0.25
C LEU A 76 11.74 -1.50 -0.60
N MET A 77 10.43 -1.69 -0.78
CA MET A 77 9.58 -0.78 -1.55
C MET A 77 8.71 0.11 -0.65
N CYS A 78 8.77 -0.09 0.67
CA CYS A 78 7.90 0.59 1.61
C CYS A 78 8.59 1.83 2.18
N GLU A 79 8.10 3.00 1.81
CA GLU A 79 8.66 4.28 2.24
C GLU A 79 8.66 4.45 3.77
N ASP A 80 7.60 4.01 4.47
CA ASP A 80 7.53 4.07 5.93
C ASP A 80 8.54 3.13 6.62
N TYR A 81 8.85 1.98 6.01
CA TYR A 81 9.87 1.06 6.52
C TYR A 81 11.27 1.63 6.32
N MET A 82 11.59 2.07 5.09
CA MET A 82 12.88 2.69 4.76
C MET A 82 13.18 3.88 5.66
N LYS A 83 12.20 4.76 5.93
CA LYS A 83 12.37 5.90 6.84
C LYS A 83 12.65 5.51 8.29
N LYS A 84 12.03 4.42 8.79
CA LYS A 84 12.19 3.97 10.18
C LYS A 84 13.49 3.21 10.41
N HIS A 85 13.91 2.44 9.41
CA HIS A 85 15.06 1.54 9.52
C HIS A 85 16.31 2.08 8.82
N GLY A 86 16.23 3.22 8.12
CA GLY A 86 17.37 3.83 7.43
C GLY A 86 17.86 3.04 6.21
N VAL A 87 17.09 2.06 5.74
CA VAL A 87 17.41 1.23 4.57
C VAL A 87 17.16 2.05 3.32
N ARG A 88 18.19 2.21 2.47
CA ARG A 88 18.05 2.89 1.17
C ARG A 88 18.24 1.93 0.01
N ASP A 89 19.08 0.91 0.21
CA ASP A 89 19.54 0.01 -0.84
C ASP A 89 19.41 -1.47 -0.41
N GLU A 90 19.53 -2.41 -1.36
CA GLU A 90 19.49 -3.86 -1.06
C GLU A 90 20.61 -4.29 -0.10
N GLU A 91 21.76 -3.64 -0.15
CA GLU A 91 22.91 -3.92 0.70
C GLU A 91 22.60 -3.60 2.17
N ASP A 92 22.02 -2.43 2.44
CA ASP A 92 21.57 -2.00 3.78
C ASP A 92 20.57 -3.00 4.38
N PHE A 93 19.76 -3.64 3.55
CA PHE A 93 18.73 -4.59 3.98
C PHE A 93 19.30 -5.95 4.36
N GLN A 94 20.39 -6.40 3.72
CA GLN A 94 21.05 -7.66 4.06
C GLN A 94 21.82 -7.57 5.39
N GLU A 95 22.37 -6.40 5.74
CA GLU A 95 23.05 -6.20 7.03
C GLU A 95 22.08 -6.15 8.23
N GLN A 96 20.80 -5.86 8.00
CA GLN A 96 19.78 -5.77 9.06
C GLN A 96 19.09 -7.10 9.37
N LYS A 97 19.41 -8.16 8.63
CA LYS A 97 18.77 -9.48 8.75
C LYS A 97 19.67 -10.49 9.43
#